data_AF-A0A485CE88-F1
#
_entry.id   AF-A0A485CE88-F1
#
_cell.length_a   1.000
_cell.length_b   1.000
_cell.length_c   1.000
_cell.angle_alpha   90.00
_cell.angle_beta   90.00
_cell.angle_gamma   90.00
#
_symmetry.space_group_name_H-M   'P 1'
#
loop_
_entity.id
_entity.type
_entity.pdbx_description
1 polymer ?
#
loop_
_entity_poly.entity_id
_entity_poly.type
_entity_poly.pdbx_seq_one_letter_code
_entity_poly.pdbx_strand_id
1 'polypeptide(L)' 'MHSQDPQTLEALKNMAPTHQVGNVQDIVNAVMYLADSQFVTGTIMAVDGGSTAGKW' A
#
# COMPACT_ATOMS: atom_id res chain seq x y z
N MET A 1 -15.13 -9.18 8.79
CA MET A 1 -15.84 -7.94 9.18
C MET A 1 -15.23 -7.45 10.49
N HIS A 2 -14.11 -6.72 10.42
CA HIS A 2 -13.43 -6.06 11.55
C HIS A 2 -12.92 -4.66 11.14
N SER A 3 -13.37 -4.14 10.00
CA SER A 3 -12.71 -3.05 9.26
C SER A 3 -12.74 -1.68 9.93
N GLN A 4 -13.42 -1.54 11.07
CA GLN A 4 -13.58 -0.24 11.75
C GLN A 4 -13.28 -0.28 13.24
N ASP A 5 -12.84 -1.41 13.80
CA ASP A 5 -12.39 -1.44 15.19
C ASP A 5 -11.11 -0.56 15.32
N PRO A 6 -11.11 0.49 16.16
CA PRO A 6 -9.97 1.40 16.26
C PRO A 6 -8.67 0.71 16.68
N GLN A 7 -8.74 -0.31 17.57
CA GLN A 7 -7.55 -1.03 18.01
C GLN A 7 -6.94 -1.84 16.86
N THR A 8 -7.78 -2.49 16.06
CA THR A 8 -7.37 -3.20 14.85
C THR A 8 -6.74 -2.25 13.83
N LEU A 9 -7.33 -1.07 13.62
CA LEU A 9 -6.78 -0.06 12.70
C LEU A 9 -5.40 0.45 13.15
N GLU A 10 -5.22 0.72 14.44
CA GLU A 10 -3.91 1.13 14.98
C GLU A 10 -2.87 0.01 14.85
N ALA A 11 -3.24 -1.25 15.10
CA ALA A 11 -2.36 -2.39 14.89
C ALA A 11 -1.91 -2.50 13.41
N LEU A 12 -2.85 -2.33 12.47
CA LEU A 12 -2.55 -2.38 11.03
C LEU A 12 -1.63 -1.23 10.58
N LYS A 13 -1.84 0.00 11.08
CA LYS A 13 -0.96 1.13 10.78
C LYS A 13 0.49 0.83 11.13
N ASN A 14 0.74 0.20 12.28
CA ASN A 14 2.10 -0.12 12.73
C ASN A 14 2.80 -1.19 11.89
N MET A 15 2.08 -1.93 11.03
CA MET A 15 2.67 -2.93 10.14
C MET A 15 3.28 -2.32 8.86
N ALA A 16 3.12 -1.01 8.65
CA ALA A 16 3.65 -0.30 7.49
C ALA A 16 4.49 0.91 7.97
N PRO A 17 5.68 1.15 7.38
CA PRO A 17 6.48 2.35 7.66
C PRO A 17 5.74 3.68 7.52
N THR A 18 4.70 3.72 6.68
CA THR A 18 3.86 4.92 6.49
C THR A 18 2.90 5.20 7.65
N HIS A 19 2.74 4.27 8.60
CA HIS A 19 1.75 4.32 9.68
C HIS A 19 0.32 4.58 9.19
N GLN A 20 0.02 4.07 7.99
CA GLN A 20 -1.25 4.27 7.30
C GLN A 20 -1.82 2.94 6.84
N VAL A 21 -3.14 2.85 6.88
CA VAL A 21 -3.87 1.79 6.18
C VAL A 21 -4.17 2.32 4.79
N GLY A 22 -3.63 1.64 3.78
CA GLY A 22 -3.89 1.97 2.38
C GLY A 22 -5.37 1.90 2.04
N ASN A 23 -5.75 2.63 1.01
CA ASN A 23 -7.10 2.65 0.47
C ASN A 23 -7.09 2.30 -1.02
N VAL A 24 -8.27 2.09 -1.60
CA VAL A 24 -8.41 1.66 -3.00
C VAL A 24 -7.74 2.65 -3.97
N GLN A 25 -7.74 3.95 -3.66
CA GLN A 25 -7.16 4.97 -4.53
C GLN A 25 -5.64 4.82 -4.68
N ASP A 26 -4.95 4.27 -3.67
CA ASP A 26 -3.50 4.05 -3.74
C ASP A 26 -3.14 3.06 -4.85
N ILE A 27 -3.95 2.01 -5.01
CA ILE A 27 -3.83 1.02 -6.10
C ILE A 27 -4.20 1.65 -7.44
N VAL A 28 -5.31 2.40 -7.50
CA VAL A 28 -5.75 3.07 -8.73
C VAL A 28 -4.64 3.99 -9.26
N ASN A 29 -4.05 4.79 -8.38
CA ASN A 29 -2.96 5.70 -8.76
C ASN A 29 -1.72 4.96 -9.25
N ALA A 30 -1.34 3.85 -8.61
CA ALA A 30 -0.23 3.02 -9.06
C ALA A 30 -0.47 2.39 -10.44
N VAL A 31 -1.70 1.92 -10.69
CA VAL A 31 -2.09 1.39 -12.00
C VAL A 31 -2.04 2.47 -13.08
N MET A 32 -2.58 3.66 -12.80
CA MET A 32 -2.52 4.78 -13.75
C MET A 32 -1.07 5.18 -14.06
N TYR A 33 -0.21 5.23 -13.04
CA TYR A 33 1.23 5.49 -13.23
C TYR A 33 1.89 4.45 -14.15
N LEU A 34 1.62 3.16 -13.94
CA LEU A 34 2.18 2.09 -14.79
C LEU A 34 1.59 2.12 -16.20
N ALA A 35 0.30 2.42 -16.35
CA ALA A 35 -0.38 2.49 -17.65
C ALA A 35 0.17 3.62 -18.54
N ASP A 36 0.57 4.75 -17.94
CA ASP A 36 1.15 5.88 -18.67
C ASP A 36 2.65 5.70 -19.00
N SER A 37 3.32 4.70 -18.42
CA SER A 37 4.76 4.52 -18.57
C SER A 37 5.14 3.81 -19.86
N GLN A 38 6.09 4.39 -20.61
CA GLN A 38 6.57 3.83 -21.88
C GLN A 38 7.82 2.95 -21.75
N PHE A 39 8.50 2.98 -20.60
CA PHE A 39 9.81 2.32 -20.44
C PHE A 39 9.94 1.53 -19.14
N VAL A 40 8.85 1.37 -18.39
CA VAL A 40 8.78 0.47 -17.23
C VAL A 40 8.16 -0.85 -17.68
N THR A 41 8.93 -1.93 -17.61
CA THR A 41 8.48 -3.28 -17.99
C THR A 41 9.18 -4.35 -17.15
N GLY A 42 8.57 -5.52 -17.02
CA GLY A 42 9.15 -6.68 -16.32
C GLY A 42 9.33 -6.48 -14.81
N THR A 43 8.66 -5.49 -14.21
CA THR A 43 8.79 -5.16 -12.78
C THR A 43 7.52 -5.52 -11.99
N ILE A 44 7.70 -5.72 -10.68
CA ILE A 44 6.63 -5.82 -9.70
C ILE A 44 6.72 -4.57 -8.82
N MET A 45 5.66 -3.76 -8.81
CA MET A 45 5.57 -2.58 -7.95
C MET A 45 4.79 -2.92 -6.67
N ALA A 46 5.44 -2.79 -5.52
CA ALA A 46 4.77 -2.90 -4.23
C ALA A 46 3.93 -1.64 -3.96
N VAL A 47 2.68 -1.84 -3.51
CA VAL A 47 1.75 -0.76 -3.14
C VAL A 47 1.14 -1.12 -1.78
N ASP A 48 1.95 -1.00 -0.73
CA ASP A 48 1.66 -1.59 0.58
C ASP A 48 2.10 -0.69 1.75
N GLY A 49 2.32 0.60 1.50
CA GLY A 49 2.79 1.52 2.53
C GLY A 49 4.19 1.20 3.07
N GLY A 50 4.95 0.33 2.40
CA GLY A 50 6.31 -0.09 2.75
C GLY A 50 6.41 -1.36 3.59
N SER A 51 5.32 -2.08 3.86
CA SER A 51 5.32 -3.29 4.69
C SER A 51 6.29 -4.37 4.18
N THR A 52 6.40 -4.54 2.86
CA THR A 52 7.33 -5.49 2.24
C THR A 52 8.80 -5.16 2.51
N ALA A 53 9.14 -3.89 2.79
CA ALA A 53 10.52 -3.46 3.06
C ALA A 53 11.00 -3.78 4.49
N GLY A 54 10.16 -4.36 5.35
CA GLY A 54 10.62 -5.10 6.53
C GLY A 54 10.91 -4.29 7.79
N LYS A 55 10.23 -3.16 8.03
CA LYS A 55 10.15 -2.58 9.39
C LYS A 55 8.76 -2.85 9.95
N TRP A 56 8.68 -3.89 10.76
CA TRP A 56 7.50 -4.32 11.53
C TRP A 56 7.76 -4.08 13.02
#